data_AF-A0A7W6PXN5-F1
#
_entry.id   AF-A0A7W6PXN5-F1
#
_cell.length_a   1.000
_cell.length_b   1.000
_cell.length_c   1.000
_cell.angle_alpha   90.00
_cell.angle_beta   90.00
_cell.angle_gamma   90.00
#
_symmetry.space_group_name_H-M   'P 1'
#
loop_
_entity.id
_entity.type
_entity.pdbx_description
1 polymer ?
#
loop_
_entity_poly.entity_id
_entity_poly.type
_entity_poly.pdbx_seq_one_letter_code
_entity_poly.pdbx_strand_id
1 'polypeptide(L)'
;MLLPATIEIAVSQDAIRCASRLVASSALAAIHEILQNCRRAGAQRVMINLVEEDGRAFLDIHDDGCGIDNPAALLTLGLSDWGDDIMRREDPAGIGLFSLAGHAIEIHAFSPAMGHGWKVRIPAESWNGDRALEPEPCDLSWETMVRIEISGDWKMGIRSTIAEAARYYPLPVTLDGALLPREDFLEDALLIEEACGCRIGVYKGNLVQQDGPCINFHGLAVPCSLPNIFELKRQDCRWSVRIDVIDAPEIRLALPARRAVIANEAMKALRIAMERALYTAIAAQEDHRLPFALWLRARGLGVTLPAVRPGLSIWDPSSDDEHQKPADGMTILEIASAGAMMIVPSLRSEIAQALALAHHQPPLQDFVLVEEERWLDGYDWYDALPIILYVSFRIYRDGIEYPYGEDDRLPCGFASGFVDRIVADLEIAETGHEDAPRHVHSIEIPALVCPTGSWDIEEAVILVTRGGGIDPDRLGCVIHATLFSSRDDADTDSWETQSRAFAREARQVATGILLGEDAATLEAIVMEARQHLACLIPKDRRIVIPADRGGITADFMPG
;
A
#
# COMPACT_ATOMS: atom_id res chain seq x y z
N MET A 1 23.61 -46.01 28.33
CA MET A 1 23.01 -45.24 29.45
C MET A 1 21.96 -46.13 30.12
N LEU A 2 21.45 -45.81 31.31
CA LEU A 2 20.32 -46.54 31.92
C LEU A 2 19.13 -45.60 32.06
N LEU A 3 17.91 -46.12 31.87
CA LEU A 3 16.69 -45.33 32.02
C LEU A 3 16.59 -44.82 33.47
N PRO A 4 16.37 -43.51 33.70
CA PRO A 4 16.20 -42.99 35.05
C PRO A 4 14.93 -43.56 35.67
N ALA A 5 15.00 -43.91 36.97
CA ALA A 5 13.85 -44.45 37.70
C ALA A 5 12.72 -43.42 37.82
N THR A 6 13.08 -42.15 37.99
CA THR A 6 12.15 -41.02 37.97
C THR A 6 12.75 -39.83 37.23
N ILE A 7 11.88 -39.01 36.64
CA ILE A 7 12.18 -37.70 36.07
C ILE A 7 11.19 -36.67 36.63
N GLU A 8 11.61 -35.42 36.75
CA GLU A 8 10.79 -34.35 37.31
C GLU A 8 10.75 -33.17 36.34
N ILE A 9 9.66 -32.41 36.38
CA ILE A 9 9.58 -31.15 35.66
C ILE A 9 10.39 -30.13 36.43
N ALA A 10 11.48 -29.69 35.82
CA ALA A 10 12.43 -28.76 36.42
C ALA A 10 12.53 -27.49 35.58
N VAL A 11 12.85 -26.37 36.23
CA VAL A 11 13.16 -25.11 35.55
C VAL A 11 14.68 -24.96 35.57
N SER A 12 15.32 -24.96 34.40
CA SER A 12 16.75 -24.64 34.32
C SER A 12 17.00 -23.18 34.74
N GLN A 13 18.23 -22.84 35.13
CA GLN A 13 18.56 -21.44 35.44
C GLN A 13 18.35 -20.50 34.23
N ASP A 14 18.48 -21.00 33.00
CA ASP A 14 18.24 -20.26 31.76
C ASP A 14 16.75 -19.97 31.53
N ALA A 15 15.88 -20.85 32.00
CA ALA A 15 14.43 -20.76 31.90
C ALA A 15 13.75 -19.77 32.86
N ILE A 16 14.40 -19.40 33.96
CA ILE A 16 13.86 -18.43 34.94
C ILE A 16 13.56 -17.07 34.28
N ARG A 17 14.21 -16.74 33.16
CA ARG A 17 13.93 -15.53 32.37
C ARG A 17 12.70 -15.65 31.45
N CYS A 18 12.26 -16.86 31.13
CA CYS A 18 11.18 -17.13 30.15
C CYS A 18 9.86 -17.60 30.80
N ALA A 19 9.90 -18.09 32.03
CA ALA A 19 8.78 -18.75 32.72
C ALA A 19 7.53 -17.86 32.93
N SER A 20 7.67 -16.53 33.01
CA SER A 20 6.58 -15.60 33.33
C SER A 20 5.58 -15.34 32.19
N ARG A 21 5.71 -16.03 31.04
CA ARG A 21 4.86 -15.80 29.85
C ARG A 21 4.29 -17.07 29.20
N LEU A 22 4.40 -18.24 29.84
CA LEU A 22 3.83 -19.50 29.37
C LEU A 22 2.30 -19.53 29.62
N VAL A 23 1.56 -18.74 28.84
CA VAL A 23 0.09 -18.80 28.76
C VAL A 23 -0.27 -19.80 27.66
N ALA A 24 -1.35 -20.57 27.88
CA ALA A 24 -1.89 -21.59 26.99
C ALA A 24 -1.63 -21.29 25.50
N SER A 25 -0.81 -22.13 24.86
CA SER A 25 -0.49 -21.98 23.45
C SER A 25 -1.67 -22.43 22.59
N SER A 26 -1.89 -21.81 21.43
CA SER A 26 -2.91 -22.29 20.49
C SER A 26 -2.54 -23.68 19.96
N ALA A 27 -3.53 -24.46 19.52
CA ALA A 27 -3.30 -25.74 18.86
C ALA A 27 -2.27 -25.64 17.73
N LEU A 28 -2.34 -24.56 16.95
CA LEU A 28 -1.41 -24.27 15.86
C LEU A 28 0.04 -24.11 16.36
N ALA A 29 0.24 -23.31 17.42
CA ALA A 29 1.56 -23.09 17.99
C ALA A 29 2.15 -24.39 18.55
N ALA A 30 1.35 -25.19 19.24
CA ALA A 30 1.79 -26.49 19.77
C ALA A 30 2.18 -27.47 18.65
N ILE A 31 1.37 -27.58 17.59
CA ILE A 31 1.68 -28.44 16.44
C ILE A 31 2.97 -27.98 15.76
N HIS A 32 3.15 -26.67 15.54
CA HIS A 32 4.39 -26.14 14.97
C HIS A 32 5.63 -26.47 15.80
N GLU A 33 5.55 -26.36 17.14
CA GLU A 33 6.68 -26.71 18.01
C GLU A 33 7.06 -28.20 17.89
N ILE A 34 6.07 -29.09 17.84
CA ILE A 34 6.32 -30.53 17.68
C ILE A 34 6.91 -30.82 16.29
N LEU A 35 6.31 -30.28 15.23
CA LEU A 35 6.84 -30.43 13.87
C LEU A 35 8.30 -29.94 13.80
N GLN A 36 8.61 -28.77 14.35
CA GLN A 36 9.99 -28.30 14.39
C GLN A 36 10.93 -29.26 15.13
N ASN A 37 10.48 -29.91 16.21
CA ASN A 37 11.28 -30.92 16.91
C ASN A 37 11.50 -32.18 16.06
N CYS A 38 10.48 -32.65 15.33
CA CYS A 38 10.63 -33.74 14.38
C CYS A 38 11.71 -33.42 13.33
N ARG A 39 11.71 -32.19 12.79
CA ARG A 39 12.77 -31.75 11.85
C ARG A 39 14.16 -31.74 12.50
N ARG A 40 14.27 -31.21 13.72
CA ARG A 40 15.55 -31.17 14.47
C ARG A 40 16.07 -32.57 14.78
N ALA A 41 15.18 -33.53 14.99
CA ALA A 41 15.51 -34.95 15.13
C ALA A 41 16.00 -35.60 13.81
N GLY A 42 16.00 -34.87 12.70
CA GLY A 42 16.41 -35.39 11.40
C GLY A 42 15.39 -36.32 10.75
N ALA A 43 14.12 -36.22 11.14
CA ALA A 43 13.03 -37.00 10.54
C ALA A 43 12.95 -36.75 9.03
N GLN A 44 12.48 -37.75 8.28
CA GLN A 44 12.22 -37.66 6.85
C GLN A 44 10.73 -37.47 6.55
N ARG A 45 9.86 -37.79 7.51
CA ARG A 45 8.41 -37.62 7.43
C ARG A 45 7.80 -37.53 8.82
N VAL A 46 6.61 -36.95 8.89
CA VAL A 46 5.80 -36.91 10.11
C VAL A 46 4.44 -37.53 9.83
N MET A 47 3.98 -38.43 10.69
CA MET A 47 2.64 -39.01 10.61
C MET A 47 1.79 -38.52 11.76
N ILE A 48 0.61 -38.01 11.47
CA ILE A 48 -0.33 -37.50 12.44
C ILE A 48 -1.62 -38.31 12.32
N ASN A 49 -2.10 -38.85 13.43
CA ASN A 49 -3.36 -39.59 13.48
C ASN A 49 -4.29 -38.97 14.52
N LEU A 50 -5.57 -38.87 14.17
CA LEU A 50 -6.63 -38.50 15.10
C LEU A 50 -7.31 -39.76 15.60
N VAL A 51 -7.17 -40.03 16.90
CA VAL A 51 -7.62 -41.27 17.52
C VAL A 51 -8.72 -40.97 18.53
N GLU A 52 -9.80 -41.74 18.50
CA GLU A 52 -10.86 -41.68 19.51
C GLU A 52 -10.91 -42.98 20.32
N GLU A 53 -10.66 -42.87 21.62
CA GLU A 53 -10.61 -44.00 22.56
C GLU A 53 -11.40 -43.63 23.83
N ASP A 54 -12.32 -44.50 24.27
CA ASP A 54 -13.11 -44.32 25.49
C ASP A 54 -13.82 -42.95 25.60
N GLY A 55 -14.30 -42.41 24.47
CA GLY A 55 -14.96 -41.11 24.40
C GLY A 55 -14.03 -39.90 24.53
N ARG A 56 -12.71 -40.12 24.54
CA ARG A 56 -11.67 -39.08 24.50
C ARG A 56 -11.02 -39.04 23.13
N ALA A 57 -10.52 -37.87 22.76
CA ALA A 57 -9.85 -37.64 21.48
C ALA A 57 -8.35 -37.40 21.71
N PHE A 58 -7.53 -37.99 20.86
CA PHE A 58 -6.09 -37.94 20.92
C PHE A 58 -5.50 -37.53 19.58
N LEU A 59 -4.40 -36.78 19.65
CA LEU A 59 -3.55 -36.46 18.52
C LEU A 59 -2.23 -37.23 18.69
N ASP A 60 -2.00 -38.21 17.83
CA ASP A 60 -0.77 -39.00 17.81
C ASP A 60 0.14 -38.46 16.73
N ILE A 61 1.30 -37.94 17.11
CA ILE A 61 2.31 -37.39 16.18
C ILE A 61 3.54 -38.28 16.24
N HIS A 62 3.88 -38.89 15.10
CA HIS A 62 5.02 -39.79 14.94
C HIS A 62 6.08 -39.18 14.03
N ASP A 63 7.34 -39.36 14.37
CA ASP A 63 8.47 -39.09 13.48
C ASP A 63 9.47 -40.25 13.44
N ASP A 64 10.17 -40.34 12.32
CA ASP A 64 11.24 -41.32 12.07
C ASP A 64 12.64 -40.73 12.30
N GLY A 65 12.74 -39.76 13.22
CA GLY A 65 13.99 -39.11 13.60
C GLY A 65 14.89 -39.96 14.52
N CYS A 66 15.90 -39.31 15.09
CA CYS A 66 16.94 -39.98 15.88
C CYS A 66 16.49 -40.55 17.24
N GLY A 67 15.26 -40.30 17.67
CA GLY A 67 14.79 -40.67 19.01
C GLY A 67 15.35 -39.77 20.11
N ILE A 68 15.23 -40.21 21.37
CA ILE A 68 15.52 -39.42 22.56
C ILE A 68 16.26 -40.28 23.59
N ASP A 69 17.51 -39.93 23.88
CA ASP A 69 18.35 -40.67 24.81
C ASP A 69 18.12 -40.34 26.28
N ASN A 70 17.81 -39.07 26.57
CA ASN A 70 17.66 -38.57 27.93
C ASN A 70 16.22 -38.08 28.18
N PRO A 71 15.34 -38.90 28.78
CA PRO A 71 13.97 -38.51 29.09
C PRO A 71 13.87 -37.25 29.97
N ALA A 72 14.85 -37.02 30.86
CA ALA A 72 14.85 -35.86 31.75
C ALA A 72 15.09 -34.53 31.02
N ALA A 73 15.77 -34.56 29.86
CA ALA A 73 15.99 -33.37 29.06
C ALA A 73 14.70 -32.77 28.52
N LEU A 74 13.69 -33.60 28.23
CA LEU A 74 12.38 -33.16 27.75
C LEU A 74 11.60 -32.34 28.78
N LEU A 75 11.78 -32.64 30.06
CA LEU A 75 11.02 -32.06 31.16
C LEU A 75 11.76 -30.94 31.90
N THR A 76 12.96 -30.59 31.44
CA THR A 76 13.72 -29.48 32.00
C THR A 76 13.51 -28.24 31.14
N LEU A 77 12.70 -27.29 31.61
CA LEU A 77 12.43 -26.03 30.92
C LEU A 77 13.74 -25.29 30.66
N GLY A 78 14.00 -24.89 29.43
CA GLY A 78 15.21 -24.18 29.02
C GLY A 78 16.47 -25.04 28.87
N LEU A 79 16.37 -26.36 29.05
CA LEU A 79 17.42 -27.30 28.66
C LEU A 79 17.12 -27.81 27.24
N SER A 80 18.08 -27.66 26.35
CA SER A 80 18.05 -28.26 25.01
C SER A 80 19.18 -29.28 24.93
N ASP A 81 18.84 -30.55 24.69
CA ASP A 81 19.82 -31.65 24.55
C ASP A 81 20.14 -31.95 23.08
N TRP A 82 19.93 -30.96 22.22
CA TRP A 82 20.30 -31.03 20.81
C TRP A 82 21.81 -30.87 20.67
N GLY A 83 22.41 -31.60 19.72
CA GLY A 83 23.84 -31.50 19.45
C GLY A 83 24.30 -30.08 19.10
N ASP A 84 25.59 -29.81 19.32
CA ASP A 84 26.21 -28.49 19.18
C ASP A 84 25.88 -27.76 17.86
N ASP A 85 25.72 -28.50 16.76
CA ASP A 85 25.36 -27.94 15.46
C ASP A 85 23.94 -27.38 15.43
N ILE A 86 22.94 -28.08 15.98
CA ILE A 86 21.55 -27.61 16.03
C ILE A 86 21.43 -26.45 17.04
N MET A 87 22.14 -26.55 18.17
CA MET A 87 22.17 -25.49 19.18
C MET A 87 22.68 -24.18 18.59
N ARG A 88 23.78 -24.24 17.82
CA ARG A 88 24.30 -23.07 17.09
C ARG A 88 23.35 -22.60 15.99
N ARG A 89 22.69 -23.53 15.29
CA ARG A 89 21.94 -23.21 14.07
C ARG A 89 20.57 -22.60 14.33
N GLU A 90 19.91 -22.98 15.42
CA GLU A 90 18.49 -22.66 15.60
C GLU A 90 18.14 -22.05 16.95
N ASP A 91 19.11 -21.96 17.87
CA ASP A 91 18.93 -21.41 19.23
C ASP A 91 17.63 -21.93 19.90
N PRO A 92 17.45 -23.26 20.02
CA PRO A 92 16.23 -23.82 20.57
C PRO A 92 16.11 -23.45 22.04
N ALA A 93 15.10 -22.64 22.36
CA ALA A 93 14.87 -22.09 23.70
C ALA A 93 14.49 -23.12 24.79
N GLY A 94 14.40 -24.43 24.47
CA GLY A 94 14.04 -25.46 25.46
C GLY A 94 12.63 -25.34 26.04
N ILE A 95 11.72 -24.65 25.33
CA ILE A 95 10.32 -24.42 25.75
C ILE A 95 9.29 -25.18 24.91
N GLY A 96 9.73 -25.89 23.86
CA GLY A 96 8.83 -26.46 22.83
C GLY A 96 7.81 -27.44 23.40
N LEU A 97 8.23 -28.39 24.25
CA LEU A 97 7.30 -29.34 24.88
C LEU A 97 6.33 -28.65 25.85
N PHE A 98 6.75 -27.55 26.48
CA PHE A 98 5.91 -26.78 27.40
C PHE A 98 4.79 -26.01 26.71
N SER A 99 4.75 -25.96 25.37
CA SER A 99 3.55 -25.50 24.65
C SER A 99 2.34 -26.39 24.93
N LEU A 100 2.57 -27.64 25.35
CA LEU A 100 1.54 -28.63 25.71
C LEU A 100 1.15 -28.57 27.19
N ALA A 101 1.66 -27.59 27.96
CA ALA A 101 1.31 -27.45 29.37
C ALA A 101 -0.21 -27.36 29.56
N GLY A 102 -0.73 -28.16 30.49
CA GLY A 102 -2.16 -28.29 30.74
C GLY A 102 -2.85 -29.40 29.95
N HIS A 103 -2.17 -30.07 29.03
CA HIS A 103 -2.64 -31.29 28.38
C HIS A 103 -2.08 -32.54 29.06
N ALA A 104 -2.85 -33.64 29.05
CA ALA A 104 -2.31 -34.95 29.35
C ALA A 104 -1.60 -35.47 28.09
N ILE A 105 -0.33 -35.83 28.20
CA ILE A 105 0.46 -36.33 27.08
C ILE A 105 1.15 -37.66 27.43
N GLU A 106 1.41 -38.46 26.41
CA GLU A 106 2.23 -39.66 26.50
C GLU A 106 3.31 -39.59 25.42
N ILE A 107 4.57 -39.81 25.81
CA ILE A 107 5.71 -39.79 24.91
C ILE A 107 6.26 -41.20 24.85
N HIS A 108 6.51 -41.70 23.65
CA HIS A 108 7.23 -42.92 23.37
C HIS A 108 8.43 -42.55 22.51
N ALA A 109 9.63 -42.99 22.90
CA ALA A 109 10.81 -42.72 22.10
C ALA A 109 11.79 -43.89 22.16
N PHE A 110 12.49 -44.12 21.06
CA PHE A 110 13.65 -45.00 21.04
C PHE A 110 14.87 -44.24 21.57
N SER A 111 15.69 -44.89 22.40
CA SER A 111 17.00 -44.37 22.77
C SER A 111 18.10 -45.16 22.06
N PRO A 112 18.81 -44.56 21.09
CA PRO A 112 20.00 -45.17 20.51
C PRO A 112 21.06 -45.58 21.55
N ALA A 113 21.25 -44.79 22.60
CA ALA A 113 22.25 -45.03 23.64
C ALA A 113 21.86 -46.13 24.65
N MET A 114 20.57 -46.45 24.77
CA MET A 114 20.06 -47.54 25.61
C MET A 114 19.71 -48.80 24.79
N GLY A 115 19.50 -48.66 23.49
CA GLY A 115 19.17 -49.76 22.58
C GLY A 115 17.75 -50.32 22.76
N HIS A 116 16.86 -49.60 23.44
CA HIS A 116 15.47 -49.98 23.65
C HIS A 116 14.55 -48.75 23.70
N GLY A 117 13.24 -48.97 23.50
CA GLY A 117 12.22 -47.96 23.66
C GLY A 117 11.92 -47.64 25.12
N TRP A 118 11.45 -46.42 25.36
CA TRP A 118 10.89 -46.00 26.63
C TRP A 118 9.64 -45.17 26.40
N LYS A 119 8.77 -45.12 27.40
CA LYS A 119 7.57 -44.29 27.42
C LYS A 119 7.43 -43.57 28.75
N VAL A 120 6.78 -42.40 28.72
CA VAL A 120 6.37 -41.69 29.94
C VAL A 120 5.03 -41.02 29.71
N ARG A 121 4.17 -41.07 30.73
CA ARG A 121 2.91 -40.34 30.75
C ARG A 121 3.05 -39.11 31.63
N ILE A 122 2.66 -37.95 31.11
CA ILE A 122 2.65 -36.67 31.81
C ILE A 122 1.18 -36.23 31.95
N PRO A 123 0.55 -36.43 33.12
CA PRO A 123 -0.80 -35.94 33.39
C PRO A 123 -0.88 -34.41 33.32
N ALA A 124 -2.06 -33.87 32.99
CA ALA A 124 -2.31 -32.44 32.87
C ALA A 124 -2.00 -31.64 34.16
N GLU A 125 -2.15 -32.27 35.33
CA GLU A 125 -1.86 -31.69 36.62
C GLU A 125 -0.37 -31.73 37.01
N SER A 126 0.44 -32.54 36.30
CA SER A 126 1.85 -32.76 36.68
C SER A 126 2.80 -31.67 36.18
N TRP A 127 2.34 -30.78 35.29
CA TRP A 127 3.11 -29.66 34.71
C TRP A 127 3.66 -28.65 35.75
N ASN A 128 3.13 -28.65 36.98
CA ASN A 128 3.58 -27.77 38.07
C ASN A 128 4.89 -28.23 38.72
N GLY A 129 5.40 -29.43 38.41
CA GLY A 129 6.64 -29.96 38.98
C GLY A 129 6.52 -30.60 40.36
N ASP A 130 5.30 -30.73 40.89
CA ASP A 130 5.06 -31.28 42.24
C ASP A 130 5.08 -32.82 42.29
N ARG A 131 5.34 -33.49 41.15
CA ARG A 131 5.26 -34.94 41.02
C ARG A 131 6.38 -35.50 40.13
N ALA A 132 7.10 -36.47 40.67
CA ALA A 132 8.01 -37.32 39.91
C ALA A 132 7.23 -38.25 38.96
N LEU A 133 7.73 -38.37 37.73
CA LEU A 133 7.22 -39.23 36.69
C LEU A 133 8.16 -40.42 36.51
N GLU A 134 7.61 -41.58 36.20
CA GLU A 134 8.38 -42.84 36.08
C GLU A 134 8.41 -43.25 34.60
N PRO A 135 9.55 -43.06 33.89
CA PRO A 135 9.72 -43.61 32.56
C PRO A 135 9.78 -45.14 32.62
N GLU A 136 9.06 -45.79 31.73
CA GLU A 136 8.99 -47.24 31.64
C GLU A 136 9.60 -47.73 30.32
N PRO A 137 10.30 -48.87 30.29
CA PRO A 137 10.66 -49.53 29.04
C PRO A 137 9.42 -49.85 28.20
N CYS A 138 9.51 -49.70 26.87
CA CYS A 138 8.46 -50.08 25.96
C CYS A 138 9.00 -50.77 24.70
N ASP A 139 8.14 -51.55 24.06
CA ASP A 139 8.44 -52.25 22.82
C ASP A 139 8.29 -51.30 21.62
N LEU A 140 9.14 -50.28 21.56
CA LEU A 140 9.24 -49.36 20.44
C LEU A 140 10.59 -49.56 19.75
N SER A 141 10.59 -49.67 18.41
CA SER A 141 11.76 -50.10 17.66
C SER A 141 12.61 -48.96 17.10
N TRP A 142 12.03 -47.86 16.59
CA TRP A 142 12.82 -46.81 15.91
C TRP A 142 12.11 -45.44 15.71
N GLU A 143 11.06 -45.12 16.44
CA GLU A 143 10.28 -43.88 16.21
C GLU A 143 10.22 -43.02 17.48
N THR A 144 9.83 -41.75 17.32
CA THR A 144 9.31 -40.93 18.43
C THR A 144 7.82 -40.72 18.21
N MET A 145 7.01 -40.92 19.24
CA MET A 145 5.58 -40.64 19.21
C MET A 145 5.20 -39.76 20.40
N VAL A 146 4.44 -38.70 20.12
CA VAL A 146 3.81 -37.85 21.12
C VAL A 146 2.31 -37.96 20.94
N ARG A 147 1.64 -38.57 21.93
CA ARG A 147 0.18 -38.67 22.04
C ARG A 147 -0.32 -37.57 22.95
N ILE A 148 -1.25 -36.75 22.45
CA ILE A 148 -1.80 -35.59 23.18
C ILE A 148 -3.29 -35.78 23.35
N GLU A 149 -3.79 -35.75 24.58
CA GLU A 149 -5.21 -35.66 24.84
C GLU A 149 -5.70 -34.25 24.46
N ILE A 150 -6.57 -34.18 23.45
CA ILE A 150 -7.07 -32.90 22.91
C ILE A 150 -8.45 -32.57 23.49
N SER A 151 -8.65 -31.29 23.85
CA SER A 151 -9.92 -30.81 24.37
C SER A 151 -11.00 -30.74 23.29
N GLY A 152 -12.26 -30.59 23.69
CA GLY A 152 -13.37 -30.35 22.75
C GLY A 152 -13.15 -29.13 21.84
N ASP A 153 -12.51 -28.08 22.36
CA ASP A 153 -12.17 -26.86 21.61
C ASP A 153 -11.13 -27.12 20.53
N TRP A 154 -10.09 -27.92 20.83
CA TRP A 154 -9.10 -28.31 19.82
C TRP A 154 -9.74 -29.22 18.77
N LYS A 155 -10.56 -30.19 19.19
CA LYS A 155 -11.24 -31.13 18.28
C LYS A 155 -12.01 -30.40 17.17
N MET A 156 -12.61 -29.26 17.49
CA MET A 156 -13.24 -28.41 16.50
C MET A 156 -12.19 -27.66 15.66
N GLY A 157 -11.97 -28.12 14.43
CA GLY A 157 -11.05 -27.46 13.49
C GLY A 157 -9.60 -27.99 13.48
N ILE A 158 -9.25 -28.97 14.34
CA ILE A 158 -7.89 -29.52 14.42
C ILE A 158 -7.33 -29.95 13.07
N ARG A 159 -8.15 -30.54 12.19
CA ARG A 159 -7.71 -30.95 10.84
C ARG A 159 -7.24 -29.77 10.00
N SER A 160 -7.96 -28.65 10.08
CA SER A 160 -7.58 -27.40 9.42
C SER A 160 -6.29 -26.84 10.01
N THR A 161 -6.16 -26.87 11.33
CA THR A 161 -4.95 -26.42 12.04
C THR A 161 -3.72 -27.24 11.65
N ILE A 162 -3.86 -28.56 11.53
CA ILE A 162 -2.76 -29.45 11.09
C ILE A 162 -2.39 -29.15 9.64
N ALA A 163 -3.39 -28.97 8.76
CA ALA A 163 -3.16 -28.61 7.36
C ALA A 163 -2.45 -27.26 7.24
N GLU A 164 -2.85 -26.26 8.03
CA GLU A 164 -2.19 -24.96 8.12
C GLU A 164 -0.74 -25.09 8.59
N ALA A 165 -0.48 -25.89 9.63
CA ALA A 165 0.87 -26.10 10.15
C ALA A 165 1.80 -26.81 9.16
N ALA A 166 1.25 -27.73 8.37
CA ALA A 166 1.99 -28.51 7.37
C ALA A 166 2.23 -27.72 6.06
N ARG A 167 1.43 -26.69 5.78
CA ARG A 167 1.39 -25.98 4.49
C ARG A 167 2.77 -25.57 3.97
N TYR A 168 3.58 -24.92 4.80
CA TYR A 168 4.94 -24.46 4.44
C TYR A 168 6.05 -25.22 5.17
N TYR A 169 5.72 -26.35 5.80
CA TYR A 169 6.66 -27.18 6.55
C TYR A 169 7.51 -28.00 5.58
N PRO A 170 8.85 -28.10 5.77
CA PRO A 170 9.73 -28.68 4.76
C PRO A 170 9.60 -30.20 4.58
N LEU A 171 9.13 -30.94 5.58
CA LEU A 171 9.01 -32.41 5.51
C LEU A 171 7.59 -32.84 5.14
N PRO A 172 7.41 -33.98 4.45
CA PRO A 172 6.09 -34.58 4.23
C PRO A 172 5.35 -34.86 5.54
N VAL A 173 4.09 -34.44 5.61
CA VAL A 173 3.18 -34.70 6.75
C VAL A 173 1.97 -35.47 6.25
N THR A 174 1.64 -36.59 6.88
CA THR A 174 0.39 -37.33 6.62
C THR A 174 -0.60 -37.16 7.76
N LEU A 175 -1.88 -36.98 7.45
CA LEU A 175 -2.99 -37.00 8.42
C LEU A 175 -3.89 -38.21 8.16
N ASP A 176 -4.01 -39.11 9.13
CA ASP A 176 -4.77 -40.37 9.02
C ASP A 176 -4.40 -41.18 7.77
N GLY A 177 -3.09 -41.22 7.47
CA GLY A 177 -2.52 -41.89 6.29
C GLY A 177 -2.61 -41.12 4.96
N ALA A 178 -3.32 -39.99 4.91
CA ALA A 178 -3.39 -39.14 3.72
C ALA A 178 -2.28 -38.06 3.72
N LEU A 179 -1.51 -37.94 2.64
CA LEU A 179 -0.50 -36.88 2.50
C LEU A 179 -1.17 -35.51 2.44
N LEU A 180 -0.77 -34.59 3.32
CA LEU A 180 -1.24 -33.22 3.30
C LEU A 180 -0.57 -32.41 2.19
N PRO A 181 -1.30 -31.48 1.54
CA PRO A 181 -0.72 -30.60 0.54
C PRO A 181 0.35 -29.71 1.19
N ARG A 182 1.46 -29.55 0.48
CA ARG A 182 2.57 -28.68 0.85
C ARG A 182 2.78 -27.68 -0.28
N GLU A 183 2.92 -26.42 0.08
CA GLU A 183 3.14 -25.30 -0.82
C GLU A 183 4.56 -24.77 -0.66
N ASP A 184 5.14 -24.25 -1.74
CA ASP A 184 6.37 -23.47 -1.65
C ASP A 184 6.00 -22.08 -1.12
N PHE A 185 6.65 -21.65 -0.03
CA PHE A 185 6.38 -20.34 0.56
C PHE A 185 6.64 -19.18 -0.43
N LEU A 186 7.50 -19.42 -1.42
CA LEU A 186 7.87 -18.48 -2.47
C LEU A 186 7.20 -18.78 -3.81
N GLU A 187 6.12 -19.57 -3.83
CA GLU A 187 5.31 -19.78 -5.04
C GLU A 187 4.91 -18.43 -5.67
N ASP A 188 4.83 -18.41 -7.01
CA ASP A 188 4.56 -17.23 -7.85
C ASP A 188 5.57 -16.08 -7.78
N ALA A 189 6.72 -16.25 -7.11
CA ALA A 189 7.77 -15.22 -7.13
C ALA A 189 8.31 -15.02 -8.56
N LEU A 190 8.42 -13.75 -8.99
CA LEU A 190 9.00 -13.36 -10.27
C LEU A 190 10.50 -13.65 -10.35
N LEU A 191 11.16 -13.60 -9.20
CA LEU A 191 12.58 -13.88 -9.02
C LEU A 191 12.77 -14.53 -7.65
N ILE A 192 13.61 -15.56 -7.59
CA ILE A 192 14.08 -16.15 -6.35
C ILE A 192 15.61 -16.09 -6.35
N GLU A 193 16.20 -15.40 -5.37
CA GLU A 193 17.64 -15.37 -5.13
C GLU A 193 17.97 -16.06 -3.81
N GLU A 194 19.13 -16.73 -3.74
CA GLU A 194 19.66 -17.27 -2.47
C GLU A 194 20.74 -16.34 -1.91
N ALA A 195 20.55 -15.88 -0.68
CA ALA A 195 21.50 -15.03 0.02
C ALA A 195 21.30 -15.13 1.54
N CYS A 196 22.38 -14.95 2.32
CA CYS A 196 22.33 -14.95 3.78
C CYS A 196 21.69 -16.20 4.41
N GLY A 197 21.77 -17.36 3.74
CA GLY A 197 21.12 -18.60 4.19
C GLY A 197 19.61 -18.65 3.99
N CYS A 198 19.05 -17.75 3.16
CA CYS A 198 17.63 -17.67 2.85
C CYS A 198 17.39 -17.69 1.33
N ARG A 199 16.19 -18.11 0.91
CA ARG A 199 15.62 -17.82 -0.40
C ARG A 199 14.82 -16.52 -0.29
N ILE A 200 15.01 -15.61 -1.24
CA ILE A 200 14.37 -14.30 -1.31
C ILE A 200 13.49 -14.28 -2.55
N GLY A 201 12.17 -14.37 -2.36
CA GLY A 201 11.19 -14.30 -3.44
C GLY A 201 10.69 -12.88 -3.66
N VAL A 202 10.72 -12.38 -4.90
CA VAL A 202 10.28 -11.04 -5.29
C VAL A 202 8.92 -11.09 -6.00
N TYR A 203 8.04 -10.15 -5.66
CA TYR A 203 6.67 -10.05 -6.19
C TYR A 203 6.38 -8.63 -6.66
N LYS A 204 5.49 -8.51 -7.65
CA LYS A 204 4.97 -7.23 -8.18
C LYS A 204 3.45 -7.12 -7.96
N GLY A 205 2.97 -5.92 -7.69
CA GLY A 205 1.56 -5.62 -7.45
C GLY A 205 1.06 -6.06 -6.06
N ASN A 206 -0.23 -6.37 -5.99
CA ASN A 206 -0.93 -6.68 -4.73
C ASN A 206 -0.93 -8.17 -4.34
N LEU A 207 -0.10 -8.99 -4.97
CA LEU A 207 0.01 -10.43 -4.70
C LEU A 207 0.43 -10.75 -3.26
N VAL A 208 1.11 -9.81 -2.58
CA VAL A 208 1.51 -9.96 -1.18
C VAL A 208 0.66 -9.05 -0.30
N GLN A 209 -0.14 -9.64 0.59
CA GLN A 209 -0.87 -8.90 1.61
C GLN A 209 0.10 -8.21 2.58
N GLN A 210 -0.10 -6.92 2.88
CA GLN A 210 0.86 -6.15 3.70
C GLN A 210 1.00 -6.66 5.14
N ASP A 211 -0.08 -7.17 5.72
CA ASP A 211 -0.11 -7.67 7.09
C ASP A 211 0.03 -9.20 7.18
N GLY A 212 0.27 -9.88 6.05
CA GLY A 212 0.42 -11.33 5.99
C GLY A 212 1.81 -11.81 6.44
N PRO A 213 1.98 -13.12 6.65
CA PRO A 213 3.29 -13.69 6.91
C PRO A 213 4.22 -13.48 5.71
N CYS A 214 5.46 -13.06 5.98
CA CYS A 214 6.45 -12.72 4.94
C CYS A 214 7.82 -13.35 5.17
N ILE A 215 8.04 -14.01 6.31
CA ILE A 215 9.21 -14.87 6.55
C ILE A 215 8.75 -16.24 7.04
N ASN A 216 9.18 -17.31 6.39
CA ASN A 216 8.96 -18.69 6.79
C ASN A 216 10.19 -19.27 7.50
N PHE A 217 10.01 -19.69 8.75
CA PHE A 217 11.00 -20.44 9.53
C PHE A 217 10.61 -21.91 9.55
N HIS A 218 10.88 -22.60 8.44
CA HIS A 218 10.63 -24.05 8.29
C HIS A 218 9.19 -24.46 8.66
N GLY A 219 8.20 -23.73 8.15
CA GLY A 219 6.77 -23.93 8.44
C GLY A 219 6.17 -22.91 9.40
N LEU A 220 6.99 -22.30 10.27
CA LEU A 220 6.52 -21.20 11.13
C LEU A 220 6.62 -19.87 10.37
N ALA A 221 5.52 -19.47 9.74
CA ALA A 221 5.44 -18.24 8.96
C ALA A 221 5.04 -17.05 9.85
N VAL A 222 5.85 -15.99 9.86
CA VAL A 222 5.66 -14.81 10.73
C VAL A 222 5.60 -13.51 9.93
N PRO A 223 4.83 -12.50 10.41
CA PRO A 223 4.86 -11.17 9.83
C PRO A 223 6.17 -10.44 10.19
N CYS A 224 6.66 -9.63 9.26
CA CYS A 224 7.84 -8.79 9.43
C CYS A 224 7.76 -7.58 8.48
N SER A 225 8.20 -6.42 8.94
CA SER A 225 8.36 -5.27 8.05
C SER A 225 9.61 -5.46 7.18
N LEU A 226 9.36 -5.82 5.93
CA LEU A 226 10.36 -6.04 4.89
C LEU A 226 10.40 -4.84 3.91
N PRO A 227 11.55 -4.57 3.27
CA PRO A 227 11.65 -3.52 2.28
C PRO A 227 10.67 -3.78 1.11
N ASN A 228 10.13 -2.70 0.59
CA ASN A 228 9.32 -2.67 -0.61
C ASN A 228 9.70 -1.42 -1.42
N ILE A 229 9.44 -1.45 -2.72
CA ILE A 229 9.78 -0.37 -3.65
C ILE A 229 8.52 0.00 -4.42
N PHE A 230 8.30 1.30 -4.62
CA PHE A 230 7.19 1.81 -5.41
C PHE A 230 7.73 2.49 -6.68
N GLU A 231 7.20 2.10 -7.83
CA GLU A 231 7.35 2.83 -9.09
C GLU A 231 6.28 3.93 -9.20
N LEU A 232 6.64 5.08 -9.75
CA LEU A 232 5.73 6.21 -9.91
C LEU A 232 4.68 5.92 -11.00
N LYS A 233 3.42 6.32 -10.74
CA LYS A 233 2.31 6.37 -11.70
C LYS A 233 2.16 5.07 -12.54
N ARG A 234 2.29 3.90 -11.90
CA ARG A 234 2.03 2.56 -12.49
C ARG A 234 0.92 1.83 -11.73
N GLN A 235 0.09 1.09 -12.47
CA GLN A 235 -1.01 0.30 -11.89
C GLN A 235 -0.49 -0.80 -10.94
N ASP A 236 0.61 -1.46 -11.30
CA ASP A 236 1.33 -2.42 -10.44
C ASP A 236 2.64 -1.81 -9.92
N CYS A 237 2.52 -0.66 -9.24
CA CYS A 237 3.68 0.11 -8.79
C CYS A 237 4.52 -0.58 -7.70
N ARG A 238 3.94 -1.50 -6.93
CA ARG A 238 4.58 -2.04 -5.73
C ARG A 238 5.40 -3.29 -6.03
N TRP A 239 6.61 -3.30 -5.52
CA TRP A 239 7.50 -4.46 -5.46
C TRP A 239 7.71 -4.87 -4.01
N SER A 240 7.61 -6.16 -3.72
CA SER A 240 7.71 -6.69 -2.35
C SER A 240 8.45 -8.01 -2.32
N VAL A 241 8.85 -8.43 -1.12
CA VAL A 241 9.59 -9.69 -0.91
C VAL A 241 8.90 -10.60 0.10
N ARG A 242 9.11 -11.90 -0.05
CA ARG A 242 8.95 -12.93 0.98
C ARG A 242 10.24 -13.72 1.14
N ILE A 243 10.45 -14.28 2.32
CA ILE A 243 11.69 -14.96 2.70
C ILE A 243 11.40 -16.36 3.18
N ASP A 244 12.12 -17.34 2.64
CA ASP A 244 12.10 -18.72 3.11
C ASP A 244 13.48 -19.07 3.68
N VAL A 245 13.54 -19.36 4.98
CA VAL A 245 14.81 -19.60 5.70
C VAL A 245 15.31 -21.03 5.40
N ILE A 246 16.56 -21.15 4.94
CA ILE A 246 17.22 -22.44 4.69
C ILE A 246 18.15 -22.81 5.85
N ASP A 247 19.16 -21.97 6.11
CA ASP A 247 20.19 -22.17 7.13
C ASP A 247 20.78 -20.81 7.51
N ALA A 248 20.02 -20.04 8.29
CA ALA A 248 20.35 -18.66 8.66
C ALA A 248 20.33 -18.50 10.20
N PRO A 249 21.33 -19.01 10.92
CA PRO A 249 21.29 -19.15 12.38
C PRO A 249 21.34 -17.82 13.14
N GLU A 250 21.86 -16.79 12.48
CA GLU A 250 21.87 -15.44 13.02
C GLU A 250 20.55 -14.70 12.79
N ILE A 251 19.62 -15.25 12.01
CA ILE A 251 18.27 -14.70 11.83
C ILE A 251 17.35 -15.35 12.87
N ARG A 252 17.04 -14.62 13.93
CA ARG A 252 16.37 -15.19 15.12
C ARG A 252 14.99 -14.61 15.36
N LEU A 253 14.12 -15.43 15.92
CA LEU A 253 12.82 -15.02 16.43
C LEU A 253 12.92 -14.56 17.88
N ALA A 254 12.14 -13.56 18.25
CA ALA A 254 12.02 -13.06 19.61
C ALA A 254 11.38 -14.12 20.50
N LEU A 255 12.13 -14.56 21.52
CA LEU A 255 11.68 -15.53 22.50
C LEU A 255 10.82 -14.87 23.60
N PRO A 256 9.92 -15.62 24.27
CA PRO A 256 9.60 -17.03 24.03
C PRO A 256 8.52 -17.25 22.95
N ALA A 257 7.74 -16.22 22.61
CA ALA A 257 6.53 -16.38 21.78
C ALA A 257 6.80 -16.63 20.28
N ARG A 258 8.01 -16.33 19.78
CA ARG A 258 8.43 -16.55 18.39
C ARG A 258 7.57 -15.88 17.32
N ARG A 259 6.93 -14.75 17.65
CA ARG A 259 6.01 -14.02 16.75
C ARG A 259 6.64 -12.88 15.97
N ALA A 260 7.89 -12.53 16.27
CA ALA A 260 8.59 -11.40 15.67
C ALA A 260 10.06 -11.73 15.44
N VAL A 261 10.66 -11.13 14.43
CA VAL A 261 12.08 -11.31 14.08
C VAL A 261 12.93 -10.27 14.81
N ILE A 262 14.08 -10.67 15.34
CA ILE A 262 15.00 -9.80 16.08
C ILE A 262 15.78 -8.90 15.11
N ALA A 263 15.79 -7.60 15.36
CA ALA A 263 16.61 -6.66 14.61
C ALA A 263 18.09 -6.75 15.05
N ASN A 264 18.91 -7.42 14.24
CA ASN A 264 20.36 -7.57 14.46
C ASN A 264 21.15 -7.34 13.16
N GLU A 265 22.47 -7.49 13.20
CA GLU A 265 23.33 -7.29 12.02
C GLU A 265 23.02 -8.26 10.87
N ALA A 266 22.65 -9.51 11.17
CA ALA A 266 22.27 -10.47 10.15
C ALA A 266 20.98 -10.05 9.44
N MET A 267 19.98 -9.55 10.17
CA MET A 267 18.76 -8.97 9.57
C MET A 267 19.04 -7.71 8.76
N LYS A 268 20.02 -6.88 9.15
CA LYS A 268 20.46 -5.74 8.33
C LYS A 268 21.09 -6.20 7.03
N ALA A 269 21.98 -7.20 7.08
CA ALA A 269 22.60 -7.78 5.89
C ALA A 269 21.55 -8.43 4.97
N LEU A 270 20.59 -9.15 5.54
CA LEU A 270 19.49 -9.75 4.79
C LEU A 270 18.61 -8.67 4.14
N ARG A 271 18.30 -7.56 4.81
CA ARG A 271 17.57 -6.42 4.21
C ARG A 271 18.29 -5.81 3.01
N ILE A 272 19.62 -5.71 3.06
CA ILE A 272 20.42 -5.26 1.92
C ILE A 272 20.31 -6.25 0.75
N ALA A 273 20.36 -7.55 1.04
CA ALA A 273 20.18 -8.60 0.02
C ALA A 273 18.76 -8.56 -0.59
N MET A 274 17.72 -8.33 0.22
CA MET A 274 16.34 -8.14 -0.23
C MET A 274 16.19 -6.94 -1.15
N GLU A 275 16.73 -5.77 -0.77
CA GLU A 275 16.73 -4.57 -1.62
C GLU A 275 17.42 -4.84 -2.95
N ARG A 276 18.57 -5.52 -2.93
CA ARG A 276 19.29 -5.90 -4.15
C ARG A 276 18.42 -6.78 -5.04
N ALA A 277 17.78 -7.82 -4.49
CA ALA A 277 16.89 -8.71 -5.24
C ALA A 277 15.69 -7.96 -5.85
N LEU A 278 15.09 -7.01 -5.11
CA LEU A 278 14.04 -6.14 -5.63
C LEU A 278 14.52 -5.36 -6.86
N TYR A 279 15.69 -4.70 -6.77
CA TYR A 279 16.27 -3.99 -7.91
C TYR A 279 16.65 -4.92 -9.07
N THR A 280 17.15 -6.13 -8.79
CA THR A 280 17.44 -7.12 -9.85
C THR A 280 16.17 -7.48 -10.63
N ALA A 281 15.06 -7.72 -9.94
CA ALA A 281 13.78 -8.04 -10.57
C ALA A 281 13.24 -6.86 -11.41
N ILE A 282 13.41 -5.62 -10.92
CA ILE A 282 13.06 -4.40 -11.67
C ILE A 282 13.95 -4.27 -12.92
N ALA A 283 15.25 -4.54 -12.81
CA ALA A 283 16.19 -4.46 -13.93
C ALA A 283 15.91 -5.50 -15.03
N ALA A 284 15.21 -6.59 -14.70
CA ALA A 284 14.76 -7.57 -15.68
C ALA A 284 13.49 -7.14 -16.45
N GLN A 285 12.82 -6.06 -16.03
CA GLN A 285 11.68 -5.50 -16.77
C GLN A 285 12.15 -4.67 -17.97
N GLU A 286 11.29 -4.49 -18.97
CA GLU A 286 11.61 -3.69 -20.17
C GLU A 286 11.90 -2.22 -19.87
N ASP A 287 11.28 -1.69 -18.81
CA ASP A 287 11.42 -0.33 -18.31
C ASP A 287 10.95 -0.22 -16.85
N HIS A 288 11.30 0.90 -16.22
CA HIS A 288 10.89 1.22 -14.86
C HIS A 288 10.56 2.70 -14.70
N ARG A 289 9.85 3.04 -13.62
CA ARG A 289 9.52 4.42 -13.19
C ARG A 289 9.98 4.67 -11.75
N LEU A 290 11.26 4.39 -11.49
CA LEU A 290 11.81 4.58 -10.14
C LEU A 290 12.15 6.04 -9.88
N PRO A 291 11.86 6.57 -8.68
CA PRO A 291 12.47 7.81 -8.21
C PRO A 291 14.00 7.78 -8.36
N PHE A 292 14.60 8.92 -8.68
CA PHE A 292 16.05 9.02 -8.94
C PHE A 292 16.89 8.52 -7.76
N ALA A 293 16.47 8.82 -6.53
CA ALA A 293 17.13 8.33 -5.32
C ALA A 293 17.16 6.79 -5.22
N LEU A 294 16.10 6.10 -5.64
CA LEU A 294 16.05 4.63 -5.64
C LEU A 294 16.88 4.04 -6.79
N TRP A 295 16.92 4.71 -7.94
CA TRP A 295 17.81 4.33 -9.04
C TRP A 295 19.30 4.46 -8.66
N LEU A 296 19.69 5.53 -7.96
CA LEU A 296 21.04 5.65 -7.37
C LEU A 296 21.30 4.59 -6.31
N ARG A 297 20.31 4.29 -5.46
CA ARG A 297 20.40 3.25 -4.43
C ARG A 297 20.67 1.89 -5.05
N ALA A 298 19.97 1.53 -6.13
CA ALA A 298 20.19 0.30 -6.88
C ALA A 298 21.64 0.18 -7.37
N ARG A 299 22.18 1.26 -7.96
CA ARG A 299 23.59 1.34 -8.38
C ARG A 299 24.55 1.18 -7.20
N GLY A 300 24.23 1.79 -6.06
CA GLY A 300 24.99 1.62 -4.81
C GLY A 300 25.00 0.18 -4.27
N LEU A 301 23.99 -0.62 -4.63
CA LEU A 301 23.91 -2.05 -4.33
C LEU A 301 24.49 -2.96 -5.45
N GLY A 302 25.08 -2.36 -6.48
CA GLY A 302 25.70 -3.08 -7.60
C GLY A 302 24.71 -3.54 -8.68
N VAL A 303 23.45 -3.08 -8.65
CA VAL A 303 22.46 -3.37 -9.70
C VAL A 303 22.45 -2.23 -10.72
N THR A 304 22.68 -2.57 -11.98
CA THR A 304 22.66 -1.58 -13.07
C THR A 304 21.27 -1.57 -13.71
N LEU A 305 20.58 -0.44 -13.60
CA LEU A 305 19.30 -0.17 -14.27
C LEU A 305 19.54 0.81 -15.43
N PRO A 306 18.80 0.71 -16.54
CA PRO A 306 18.76 1.79 -17.52
C PRO A 306 18.24 3.09 -16.87
N ALA A 307 18.40 4.24 -17.53
CA ALA A 307 17.68 5.42 -17.10
C ALA A 307 16.17 5.23 -17.33
N VAL A 308 15.34 5.88 -16.51
CA VAL A 308 13.88 5.94 -16.74
C VAL A 308 13.63 6.51 -18.13
N ARG A 309 12.72 5.90 -18.89
CA ARG A 309 12.32 6.42 -20.21
C ARG A 309 11.64 7.79 -20.03
N PRO A 310 11.99 8.81 -20.84
CA PRO A 310 11.32 10.11 -20.78
C PRO A 310 9.81 9.96 -20.95
N GLY A 311 9.07 10.56 -20.02
CA GLY A 311 7.62 10.48 -20.02
C GLY A 311 7.01 11.08 -18.78
N LEU A 312 6.29 12.18 -18.92
CA LEU A 312 5.62 12.89 -17.83
C LEU A 312 4.13 12.99 -18.06
N SER A 313 3.35 13.10 -17.00
CA SER A 313 1.92 13.37 -17.11
C SER A 313 1.69 14.71 -17.80
N ILE A 314 0.80 14.73 -18.78
CA ILE A 314 0.33 15.98 -19.38
C ILE A 314 -0.28 16.83 -18.28
N TRP A 315 0.10 18.11 -18.24
CA TRP A 315 -0.43 19.06 -17.29
C TRP A 315 -1.86 19.41 -17.64
N ASP A 316 -2.73 19.31 -16.65
CA ASP A 316 -4.12 19.75 -16.69
C ASP A 316 -4.29 20.82 -15.60
N PRO A 317 -4.88 22.00 -15.89
CA PRO A 317 -5.02 23.05 -14.90
C PRO A 317 -5.88 22.58 -13.73
N SER A 318 -5.34 22.71 -12.52
CA SER A 318 -6.00 22.29 -11.28
C SER A 318 -7.35 22.98 -11.10
N SER A 319 -8.30 22.26 -10.49
CA SER A 319 -9.56 22.79 -9.99
C SER A 319 -9.63 22.62 -8.47
N ASP A 320 -10.42 23.46 -7.81
CA ASP A 320 -10.63 23.39 -6.35
C ASP A 320 -11.69 22.34 -5.92
N ASP A 321 -12.10 21.50 -6.86
CA ASP A 321 -13.05 20.42 -6.64
C ASP A 321 -12.33 19.11 -6.27
N GLU A 322 -12.44 18.69 -5.01
CA GLU A 322 -11.83 17.44 -4.55
C GLU A 322 -12.37 16.18 -5.26
N HIS A 323 -13.59 16.23 -5.81
CA HIS A 323 -14.15 15.12 -6.60
C HIS A 323 -13.54 14.99 -8.00
N GLN A 324 -12.91 16.04 -8.52
CA GLN A 324 -12.15 15.98 -9.77
C GLN A 324 -10.73 15.46 -9.55
N LYS A 325 -10.24 15.41 -8.31
CA LYS A 325 -9.03 14.67 -7.98
C LYS A 325 -9.37 13.17 -8.11
N PRO A 326 -8.66 12.41 -8.95
CA PRO A 326 -8.96 10.99 -9.12
C PRO A 326 -8.88 10.28 -7.76
N ALA A 327 -10.02 9.74 -7.31
CA ALA A 327 -10.20 9.13 -5.99
C ALA A 327 -9.32 7.90 -5.73
N ASP A 328 -8.70 7.35 -6.77
CA ASP A 328 -7.66 6.34 -6.73
C ASP A 328 -6.91 6.44 -8.07
N GLY A 329 -5.61 6.19 -8.09
CA GLY A 329 -4.70 6.37 -9.25
C GLY A 329 -4.95 5.48 -10.49
N MET A 330 -6.21 5.44 -10.94
CA MET A 330 -6.78 4.59 -11.99
C MET A 330 -7.16 5.36 -13.26
N THR A 331 -7.06 6.69 -13.27
CA THR A 331 -7.13 7.44 -14.54
C THR A 331 -5.86 7.13 -15.32
N ILE A 332 -6.01 6.70 -16.57
CA ILE A 332 -4.90 6.63 -17.52
C ILE A 332 -4.41 8.07 -17.67
N LEU A 333 -3.38 8.44 -16.90
CA LEU A 333 -2.69 9.70 -17.09
C LEU A 333 -2.12 9.65 -18.50
N GLU A 334 -2.55 10.57 -19.36
CA GLU A 334 -1.92 10.74 -20.66
C GLU A 334 -0.47 11.15 -20.41
N ILE A 335 0.47 10.33 -20.88
CA ILE A 335 1.89 10.55 -20.70
C ILE A 335 2.45 11.15 -22.00
N ALA A 336 2.95 12.37 -21.90
CA ALA A 336 3.76 12.96 -22.96
C ALA A 336 5.12 12.25 -22.99
N SER A 337 5.38 11.50 -24.05
CA SER A 337 6.64 10.75 -24.26
C SER A 337 7.43 11.24 -25.48
N ALA A 338 6.92 12.26 -26.18
CA ALA A 338 7.52 12.88 -27.35
C ALA A 338 7.11 14.36 -27.46
N GLY A 339 7.89 15.15 -28.19
CA GLY A 339 7.68 16.61 -28.33
C GLY A 339 8.55 17.44 -27.37
N ALA A 340 8.56 18.75 -27.56
CA ALA A 340 9.21 19.66 -26.62
C ALA A 340 8.33 19.77 -25.36
N MET A 341 8.80 19.28 -24.22
CA MET A 341 8.07 19.33 -22.95
C MET A 341 8.49 20.54 -22.14
N MET A 342 7.56 21.12 -21.37
CA MET A 342 7.85 22.16 -20.39
C MET A 342 7.14 21.83 -19.08
N ILE A 343 7.91 21.83 -17.99
CA ILE A 343 7.40 21.52 -16.66
C ILE A 343 6.60 22.70 -16.12
N VAL A 344 5.39 22.42 -15.66
CA VAL A 344 4.54 23.33 -14.91
C VAL A 344 4.56 22.90 -13.44
N PRO A 345 4.91 23.80 -12.49
CA PRO A 345 4.92 23.48 -11.08
C PRO A 345 3.49 23.26 -10.57
N SER A 346 3.36 22.77 -9.34
CA SER A 346 2.06 22.75 -8.67
C SER A 346 1.56 24.19 -8.46
N LEU A 347 0.46 24.55 -9.12
CA LEU A 347 -0.15 25.88 -9.05
C LEU A 347 -1.52 25.80 -8.36
N ARG A 348 -1.91 26.88 -7.68
CA ARG A 348 -3.29 27.06 -7.20
C ARG A 348 -4.26 27.19 -8.39
N SER A 349 -5.53 26.82 -8.16
CA SER A 349 -6.56 26.75 -9.21
C SER A 349 -6.65 28.04 -10.03
N GLU A 350 -6.65 29.21 -9.39
CA GLU A 350 -6.79 30.49 -10.07
C GLU A 350 -5.60 30.83 -10.98
N ILE A 351 -4.39 30.43 -10.57
CA ILE A 351 -3.16 30.65 -11.33
C ILE A 351 -3.10 29.63 -12.48
N ALA A 352 -3.45 28.39 -12.22
CA ALA A 352 -3.48 27.30 -13.21
C ALA A 352 -4.51 27.58 -14.32
N GLN A 353 -5.74 27.93 -13.96
CA GLN A 353 -6.81 28.24 -14.92
C GLN A 353 -6.48 29.49 -15.75
N ALA A 354 -5.83 30.50 -15.16
CA ALA A 354 -5.37 31.67 -15.89
C ALA A 354 -4.21 31.34 -16.85
N LEU A 355 -3.25 30.50 -16.43
CA LEU A 355 -2.17 30.01 -17.29
C LEU A 355 -2.72 29.22 -18.48
N ALA A 356 -3.78 28.41 -18.29
CA ALA A 356 -4.42 27.68 -19.37
C ALA A 356 -4.98 28.59 -20.47
N LEU A 357 -5.40 29.82 -20.15
CA LEU A 357 -5.81 30.82 -21.14
C LEU A 357 -4.64 31.34 -21.99
N ALA A 358 -3.40 31.25 -21.49
CA ALA A 358 -2.19 31.63 -22.19
C ALA A 358 -1.59 30.49 -23.05
N HIS A 359 -2.06 29.25 -22.89
CA HIS A 359 -1.42 28.05 -23.46
C HIS A 359 -1.20 28.10 -24.99
N HIS A 360 -2.12 28.71 -25.74
CA HIS A 360 -2.02 28.82 -27.21
C HIS A 360 -1.21 30.03 -27.70
N GLN A 361 -0.45 30.68 -26.82
CA GLN A 361 0.39 31.83 -27.16
C GLN A 361 1.88 31.52 -26.91
N PRO A 362 2.82 32.18 -27.62
CA PRO A 362 4.24 31.96 -27.38
C PRO A 362 4.67 32.47 -25.99
N PRO A 363 5.61 31.78 -25.30
CA PRO A 363 6.31 30.59 -25.77
C PRO A 363 5.55 29.28 -25.56
N LEU A 364 4.46 29.26 -24.78
CA LEU A 364 3.78 28.04 -24.32
C LEU A 364 3.25 27.16 -25.46
N GLN A 365 2.75 27.77 -26.55
CA GLN A 365 2.18 27.05 -27.69
C GLN A 365 3.14 26.04 -28.35
N ASP A 366 4.46 26.23 -28.16
CA ASP A 366 5.50 25.40 -28.77
C ASP A 366 5.83 24.17 -27.90
N PHE A 367 5.23 24.06 -26.71
CA PHE A 367 5.49 23.01 -25.74
C PHE A 367 4.25 22.20 -25.38
N VAL A 368 4.47 20.92 -25.10
CA VAL A 368 3.53 20.11 -24.31
C VAL A 368 3.79 20.43 -22.84
N LEU A 369 2.81 21.03 -22.17
CA LEU A 369 2.88 21.31 -20.75
C LEU A 369 2.74 20.00 -19.98
N VAL A 370 3.63 19.75 -19.02
CA VAL A 370 3.68 18.53 -18.23
C VAL A 370 3.80 18.83 -16.74
N GLU A 371 3.27 17.95 -15.92
CA GLU A 371 3.33 18.09 -14.46
C GLU A 371 4.76 17.95 -13.93
N GLU A 372 5.06 18.72 -12.89
CA GLU A 372 6.27 18.55 -12.09
C GLU A 372 6.28 17.21 -11.34
N GLU A 373 7.33 16.40 -11.55
CA GLU A 373 7.55 15.12 -10.87
C GLU A 373 8.91 15.14 -10.17
N ARG A 374 9.03 15.91 -9.07
CA ARG A 374 10.30 16.12 -8.32
C ARG A 374 11.03 14.86 -7.88
N TRP A 375 10.34 13.73 -7.82
CA TRP A 375 10.96 12.42 -7.56
C TRP A 375 11.93 11.96 -8.67
N LEU A 376 11.88 12.61 -9.83
CA LEU A 376 12.76 12.40 -10.98
C LEU A 376 13.94 13.39 -11.03
N ASP A 377 14.02 14.37 -10.12
CA ASP A 377 15.15 15.31 -10.03
C ASP A 377 16.48 14.54 -9.97
N GLY A 378 17.39 14.86 -10.89
CA GLY A 378 18.69 14.22 -11.05
C GLY A 378 18.81 13.28 -12.25
N TYR A 379 17.71 12.89 -12.91
CA TYR A 379 17.81 12.25 -14.23
C TYR A 379 18.17 13.30 -15.28
N ASP A 380 19.27 13.08 -16.02
CA ASP A 380 19.78 14.01 -17.04
C ASP A 380 18.71 14.52 -18.02
N TRP A 381 17.78 13.66 -18.46
CA TRP A 381 16.72 14.06 -19.40
C TRP A 381 15.65 14.92 -18.76
N TYR A 382 15.37 14.73 -17.47
CA TYR A 382 14.35 15.47 -16.73
C TYR A 382 14.91 16.85 -16.33
N ASP A 383 16.15 16.87 -15.83
CA ASP A 383 16.84 18.10 -15.45
C ASP A 383 17.08 19.04 -16.64
N ALA A 384 17.17 18.48 -17.86
CA ALA A 384 17.30 19.25 -19.10
C ALA A 384 16.00 19.90 -19.60
N LEU A 385 14.84 19.63 -18.99
CA LEU A 385 13.57 20.20 -19.42
C LEU A 385 13.43 21.66 -18.96
N PRO A 386 12.88 22.56 -19.80
CA PRO A 386 12.52 23.89 -19.37
C PRO A 386 11.39 23.82 -18.34
N ILE A 387 11.41 24.74 -17.38
CA ILE A 387 10.48 24.77 -16.26
C ILE A 387 9.96 26.19 -16.03
N ILE A 388 8.65 26.31 -15.79
CA ILE A 388 8.05 27.54 -15.28
C ILE A 388 8.38 27.63 -13.79
N LEU A 389 9.12 28.66 -13.39
CA LEU A 389 9.49 28.90 -12.00
C LEU A 389 8.41 29.68 -11.25
N TYR A 390 7.88 30.72 -11.90
CA TYR A 390 6.90 31.61 -11.31
C TYR A 390 5.87 32.05 -12.35
N VAL A 391 4.63 32.21 -11.89
CA VAL A 391 3.51 32.76 -12.65
C VAL A 391 2.92 33.90 -11.83
N SER A 392 2.88 35.10 -12.41
CA SER A 392 2.21 36.26 -11.82
C SER A 392 1.44 37.01 -12.90
N PHE A 393 0.62 37.97 -12.47
CA PHE A 393 -0.26 38.73 -13.34
C PHE A 393 -0.16 40.22 -13.02
N ARG A 394 -0.16 41.04 -14.07
CA ARG A 394 -0.33 42.49 -13.99
C ARG A 394 -1.65 42.89 -14.62
N ILE A 395 -2.49 43.53 -13.82
CA ILE A 395 -3.81 44.01 -14.22
C ILE A 395 -3.73 45.51 -14.42
N TYR A 396 -4.15 45.99 -15.58
CA TYR A 396 -4.21 47.41 -15.92
C TYR A 396 -5.66 47.89 -15.92
N ARG A 397 -5.98 48.88 -15.08
CA ARG A 397 -7.31 49.51 -15.03
C ARG A 397 -7.18 51.01 -14.84
N ASP A 398 -7.80 51.77 -15.72
CA ASP A 398 -7.78 53.23 -15.74
C ASP A 398 -6.34 53.79 -15.71
N GLY A 399 -5.41 53.08 -16.38
CA GLY A 399 -3.98 53.41 -16.41
C GLY A 399 -3.18 53.08 -15.14
N ILE A 400 -3.77 52.41 -14.16
CA ILE A 400 -3.10 51.94 -12.94
C ILE A 400 -2.79 50.44 -13.06
N GLU A 401 -1.58 50.04 -12.67
CA GLU A 401 -1.13 48.65 -12.60
C GLU A 401 -1.38 48.05 -11.21
N TYR A 402 -1.96 46.86 -11.17
CA TYR A 402 -2.18 46.06 -9.97
C TYR A 402 -1.53 44.69 -10.14
N PRO A 403 -0.54 44.32 -9.30
CA PRO A 403 0.04 42.98 -9.31
C PRO A 403 -0.92 41.97 -8.68
N TYR A 404 -0.84 40.73 -9.16
CA TYR A 404 -1.59 39.58 -8.65
C TYR A 404 -0.76 38.30 -8.84
N GLY A 405 -0.79 37.38 -7.88
CA GLY A 405 0.07 36.20 -7.85
C GLY A 405 -0.21 35.37 -6.59
N GLU A 406 0.67 34.44 -6.24
CA GLU A 406 0.42 33.57 -5.07
C GLU A 406 0.31 34.34 -3.74
N ASP A 407 1.17 35.34 -3.54
CA ASP A 407 1.25 36.15 -2.33
C ASP A 407 0.48 37.49 -2.42
N ASP A 408 0.12 37.91 -3.64
CA ASP A 408 -0.54 39.18 -3.88
C ASP A 408 -2.07 39.06 -3.80
N ARG A 409 -2.70 40.08 -3.24
CA ARG A 409 -4.17 40.19 -3.23
C ARG A 409 -4.59 41.51 -3.84
N LEU A 410 -5.71 41.46 -4.55
CA LEU A 410 -6.35 42.68 -5.04
C LEU A 410 -6.79 43.58 -3.86
N PRO A 411 -6.78 44.91 -4.05
CA PRO A 411 -7.31 45.84 -3.06
C PRO A 411 -8.74 45.48 -2.63
N CYS A 412 -9.07 45.73 -1.37
CA CYS A 412 -10.43 45.54 -0.88
C CYS A 412 -11.43 46.38 -1.70
N GLY A 413 -12.52 45.76 -2.14
CA GLY A 413 -13.54 46.42 -2.96
C GLY A 413 -13.18 46.56 -4.45
N PHE A 414 -12.17 45.84 -4.94
CA PHE A 414 -11.88 45.78 -6.37
C PHE A 414 -13.06 45.13 -7.12
N ALA A 415 -13.80 45.92 -7.90
CA ALA A 415 -15.01 45.44 -8.55
C ALA A 415 -14.70 44.58 -9.79
N SER A 416 -15.46 43.48 -9.94
CA SER A 416 -15.53 42.69 -11.18
C SER A 416 -15.89 43.56 -12.39
N GLY A 417 -15.49 43.12 -13.59
CA GLY A 417 -15.84 43.76 -14.84
C GLY A 417 -14.67 43.95 -15.80
N PHE A 418 -14.83 44.90 -16.73
CA PHE A 418 -13.81 45.20 -17.73
C PHE A 418 -12.59 45.89 -17.15
N VAL A 419 -11.41 45.42 -17.55
CA VAL A 419 -10.11 46.06 -17.34
C VAL A 419 -9.46 46.37 -18.68
N ASP A 420 -8.47 47.26 -18.69
CA ASP A 420 -7.78 47.68 -19.90
C ASP A 420 -6.96 46.52 -20.47
N ARG A 421 -6.25 45.79 -19.60
CA ARG A 421 -5.40 44.67 -19.97
C ARG A 421 -5.08 43.76 -18.78
N ILE A 422 -4.87 42.48 -19.05
CA ILE A 422 -4.32 41.51 -18.10
C ILE A 422 -3.10 40.87 -18.76
N VAL A 423 -1.95 40.90 -18.09
CA VAL A 423 -0.69 40.33 -18.57
C VAL A 423 -0.23 39.26 -17.60
N ALA A 424 -0.08 38.02 -18.07
CA ALA A 424 0.58 36.94 -17.36
C ALA A 424 2.09 37.05 -17.56
N ASP A 425 2.86 37.16 -16.50
CA ASP A 425 4.32 37.10 -16.52
C ASP A 425 4.78 35.73 -16.05
N LEU A 426 5.58 35.08 -16.90
CA LEU A 426 6.12 33.75 -16.69
C LEU A 426 7.63 33.85 -16.58
N GLU A 427 8.19 33.49 -15.43
CA GLU A 427 9.63 33.26 -15.31
C GLU A 427 9.91 31.81 -15.70
N ILE A 428 10.62 31.62 -16.81
CA ILE A 428 10.94 30.30 -17.37
C ILE A 428 12.45 30.10 -17.32
N ALA A 429 12.89 29.00 -16.73
CA ALA A 429 14.27 28.54 -16.83
C ALA A 429 14.42 27.58 -18.02
N GLU A 430 15.53 27.69 -18.75
CA GLU A 430 15.82 26.80 -19.90
C GLU A 430 15.98 25.32 -19.48
N THR A 431 16.36 25.08 -18.23
CA THR A 431 16.53 23.75 -17.62
C THR A 431 16.18 23.81 -16.13
N GLY A 432 15.98 22.67 -15.47
CA GLY A 432 15.75 22.56 -14.03
C GLY A 432 16.97 22.87 -13.13
N HIS A 433 18.15 23.13 -13.71
CA HIS A 433 19.35 23.48 -12.93
C HIS A 433 19.27 24.89 -12.31
N GLU A 434 19.76 25.04 -11.07
CA GLU A 434 19.68 26.31 -10.32
C GLU A 434 20.29 27.52 -11.06
N ASP A 435 21.41 27.30 -11.76
CA ASP A 435 22.19 28.31 -12.50
C ASP A 435 21.72 28.50 -13.97
N ALA A 436 20.61 27.86 -14.37
CA ALA A 436 20.12 27.94 -15.74
C ALA A 436 19.72 29.38 -16.11
N PRO A 437 19.95 29.82 -17.38
CA PRO A 437 19.41 31.08 -17.86
C PRO A 437 17.89 31.14 -17.68
N ARG A 438 17.41 32.30 -17.23
CA ARG A 438 16.00 32.57 -16.95
C ARG A 438 15.51 33.70 -17.82
N HIS A 439 14.30 33.52 -18.35
CA HIS A 439 13.64 34.48 -19.22
C HIS A 439 12.28 34.82 -18.67
N VAL A 440 11.92 36.09 -18.71
CA VAL A 440 10.56 36.55 -18.36
C VAL A 440 9.78 36.75 -19.65
N HIS A 441 8.67 36.03 -19.77
CA HIS A 441 7.73 36.15 -20.89
C HIS A 441 6.42 36.78 -20.42
N SER A 442 5.94 37.77 -21.14
CA SER A 442 4.69 38.46 -20.86
C SER A 442 3.64 38.11 -21.91
N ILE A 443 2.50 37.56 -21.49
CA ILE A 443 1.41 37.11 -22.37
C ILE A 443 0.12 37.81 -21.98
N GLU A 444 -0.56 38.45 -22.93
CA GLU A 444 -1.88 39.05 -22.65
C GLU A 444 -2.96 37.94 -22.59
N ILE A 445 -3.74 37.91 -21.51
CA ILE A 445 -4.81 36.93 -21.31
C ILE A 445 -6.18 37.61 -21.26
N PRO A 446 -7.25 36.92 -21.70
CA PRO A 446 -8.54 37.55 -21.87
C PRO A 446 -9.32 37.76 -20.58
N ALA A 447 -9.05 36.96 -19.55
CA ALA A 447 -9.75 36.98 -18.28
C ALA A 447 -8.88 36.49 -17.12
N LEU A 448 -9.27 36.85 -15.90
CA LEU A 448 -8.68 36.38 -14.66
C LEU A 448 -9.77 36.32 -13.57
N VAL A 449 -9.86 35.19 -12.86
CA VAL A 449 -10.78 34.99 -11.74
C VAL A 449 -9.94 35.00 -10.47
N CYS A 450 -10.21 35.94 -9.56
CA CYS A 450 -9.43 36.15 -8.35
C CYS A 450 -10.30 35.81 -7.12
N PRO A 451 -10.06 34.67 -6.45
CA PRO A 451 -10.76 34.35 -5.21
C PRO A 451 -10.38 35.35 -4.10
N THR A 452 -11.37 35.80 -3.31
CA THR A 452 -11.13 36.72 -2.19
C THR A 452 -11.04 36.02 -0.83
N GLY A 453 -11.18 34.69 -0.81
CA GLY A 453 -11.05 33.83 0.38
C GLY A 453 -12.34 33.12 0.80
N SER A 454 -13.45 33.35 0.09
CA SER A 454 -14.64 32.49 0.16
C SER A 454 -14.85 31.74 -1.16
N TRP A 455 -15.65 30.68 -1.09
CA TRP A 455 -16.12 29.90 -2.23
C TRP A 455 -17.36 30.53 -2.89
N ASP A 456 -17.70 31.76 -2.51
CA ASP A 456 -18.86 32.47 -3.03
C ASP A 456 -18.46 33.21 -4.32
N ILE A 457 -19.22 32.94 -5.38
CA ILE A 457 -19.04 33.60 -6.68
C ILE A 457 -19.27 35.11 -6.58
N GLU A 458 -20.13 35.57 -5.65
CA GLU A 458 -20.41 36.99 -5.45
C GLU A 458 -19.24 37.75 -4.82
N GLU A 459 -18.41 37.06 -4.04
CA GLU A 459 -17.25 37.67 -3.38
C GLU A 459 -15.99 37.62 -4.24
N ALA A 460 -15.95 36.79 -5.28
CA ALA A 460 -14.82 36.69 -6.20
C ALA A 460 -14.74 37.90 -7.14
N VAL A 461 -13.51 38.28 -7.50
CA VAL A 461 -13.26 39.36 -8.47
C VAL A 461 -12.99 38.74 -9.84
N ILE A 462 -13.90 38.98 -10.79
CA ILE A 462 -13.83 38.44 -12.15
C ILE A 462 -13.50 39.58 -13.11
N LEU A 463 -12.35 39.48 -13.76
CA LEU A 463 -11.80 40.50 -14.63
C LEU A 463 -11.75 40.02 -16.07
N VAL A 464 -12.16 40.89 -17.01
CA VAL A 464 -12.16 40.59 -18.44
C VAL A 464 -11.56 41.75 -19.23
N THR A 465 -10.84 41.43 -20.30
CA THR A 465 -10.30 42.45 -21.22
C THR A 465 -11.28 42.76 -22.33
N ARG A 466 -11.28 44.01 -22.81
CA ARG A 466 -12.07 44.38 -23.99
C ARG A 466 -11.42 43.80 -25.25
N GLY A 467 -12.16 43.00 -26.00
CA GLY A 467 -11.67 42.42 -27.27
C GLY A 467 -10.83 41.15 -27.12
N GLY A 468 -10.71 40.59 -25.90
CA GLY A 468 -9.99 39.34 -25.65
C GLY A 468 -10.65 38.07 -26.21
N GLY A 469 -11.81 38.19 -26.87
CA GLY A 469 -12.47 37.08 -27.58
C GLY A 469 -13.04 35.97 -26.70
N ILE A 470 -13.03 36.13 -25.36
CA ILE A 470 -13.67 35.18 -24.45
C ILE A 470 -15.19 35.38 -24.46
N ASP A 471 -15.92 34.29 -24.61
CA ASP A 471 -17.39 34.27 -24.56
C ASP A 471 -17.92 33.87 -23.18
N PRO A 472 -19.22 34.06 -22.90
CA PRO A 472 -19.80 33.71 -21.60
C PRO A 472 -19.67 32.24 -21.22
N ASP A 473 -19.62 31.33 -22.19
CA ASP A 473 -19.50 29.89 -21.93
C ASP A 473 -18.10 29.58 -21.42
N ARG A 474 -17.07 30.05 -22.12
CA ARG A 474 -15.67 29.84 -21.74
C ARG A 474 -15.33 30.55 -20.44
N LEU A 475 -15.80 31.78 -20.24
CA LEU A 475 -15.60 32.49 -18.96
C LEU A 475 -16.33 31.78 -17.81
N GLY A 476 -17.55 31.28 -18.04
CA GLY A 476 -18.29 30.48 -17.07
C GLY A 476 -17.54 29.20 -16.67
N CYS A 477 -16.90 28.51 -17.61
CA CYS A 477 -16.04 27.36 -17.32
C CYS A 477 -14.82 27.73 -16.46
N VAL A 478 -14.15 28.85 -16.75
CA VAL A 478 -13.00 29.31 -15.95
C VAL A 478 -13.44 29.66 -14.52
N ILE A 479 -14.57 30.34 -14.36
CA ILE A 479 -15.16 30.66 -13.05
C ILE A 479 -15.48 29.37 -12.29
N HIS A 480 -16.14 28.40 -12.94
CA HIS A 480 -16.47 27.10 -12.35
C HIS A 480 -15.21 26.36 -11.89
N ALA A 481 -14.24 26.18 -12.77
CA ALA A 481 -13.02 25.44 -12.45
C ALA A 481 -12.17 26.11 -11.36
N THR A 482 -12.25 27.44 -11.23
CA THR A 482 -11.51 28.21 -10.22
C THR A 482 -12.20 28.22 -8.86
N LEU A 483 -13.54 28.31 -8.81
CA LEU A 483 -14.27 28.61 -7.56
C LEU A 483 -15.12 27.46 -7.04
N PHE A 484 -15.53 26.50 -7.88
CA PHE A 484 -16.42 25.44 -7.46
C PHE A 484 -15.71 24.45 -6.55
N SER A 485 -16.31 24.19 -5.39
CA SER A 485 -15.93 23.13 -4.47
C SER A 485 -17.19 22.51 -3.89
N SER A 486 -17.35 21.19 -4.01
CA SER A 486 -18.53 20.50 -3.50
C SER A 486 -18.56 20.49 -1.97
N ARG A 487 -19.75 20.64 -1.39
CA ARG A 487 -19.93 20.42 0.05
C ARG A 487 -20.35 18.98 0.29
N ASP A 488 -19.70 18.32 1.24
CA ASP A 488 -19.96 16.94 1.65
C ASP A 488 -20.74 16.87 2.98
N ASP A 489 -21.71 17.78 3.17
CA ASP A 489 -22.59 17.76 4.33
C ASP A 489 -23.83 16.90 4.04
N ALA A 490 -24.30 16.15 5.04
CA ALA A 490 -25.41 15.19 4.90
C ALA A 490 -26.76 15.82 4.43
N ASP A 491 -26.89 17.14 4.54
CA ASP A 491 -28.07 17.92 4.14
C ASP A 491 -27.90 18.60 2.77
N THR A 492 -26.82 18.31 2.03
CA THR A 492 -26.53 18.92 0.72
C THR A 492 -26.86 17.98 -0.44
N ASP A 493 -27.23 18.55 -1.59
CA ASP A 493 -27.59 17.80 -2.81
C ASP A 493 -26.40 16.98 -3.35
N SER A 494 -26.65 16.06 -4.31
CA SER A 494 -25.55 15.32 -4.96
C SER A 494 -24.54 16.26 -5.65
N TRP A 495 -23.28 15.83 -5.74
CA TRP A 495 -22.21 16.57 -6.44
C TRP A 495 -22.66 17.04 -7.84
N GLU A 496 -23.30 16.16 -8.63
CA GLU A 496 -23.78 16.49 -9.98
C GLU A 496 -24.79 17.65 -9.97
N THR A 497 -25.63 17.71 -8.94
CA THR A 497 -26.64 18.76 -8.79
C THR A 497 -26.00 20.07 -8.38
N GLN A 498 -25.10 20.04 -7.40
CA GLN A 498 -24.34 21.21 -6.94
C GLN A 498 -23.48 21.80 -8.08
N SER A 499 -22.71 20.96 -8.77
CA SER A 499 -21.82 21.35 -9.87
C SER A 499 -22.60 21.94 -11.04
N ARG A 500 -23.73 21.32 -11.41
CA ARG A 500 -24.60 21.87 -12.45
C ARG A 500 -25.21 23.21 -12.03
N ALA A 501 -25.68 23.36 -10.79
CA ALA A 501 -26.21 24.63 -10.30
C ALA A 501 -25.15 25.74 -10.35
N PHE A 502 -23.94 25.47 -9.85
CA PHE A 502 -22.83 26.42 -9.89
C PHE A 502 -22.41 26.78 -11.32
N ALA A 503 -22.31 25.81 -12.22
CA ALA A 503 -21.98 26.06 -13.62
C ALA A 503 -23.01 26.99 -14.29
N ARG A 504 -24.28 26.90 -13.90
CA ARG A 504 -25.32 27.81 -14.40
C ARG A 504 -25.14 29.22 -13.87
N GLU A 505 -24.88 29.36 -12.58
CA GLU A 505 -24.62 30.65 -11.93
C GLU A 505 -23.36 31.33 -12.51
N ALA A 506 -22.27 30.57 -12.66
CA ALA A 506 -21.03 31.02 -13.30
C ALA A 506 -21.24 31.58 -14.71
N ARG A 507 -22.06 30.90 -15.52
CA ARG A 507 -22.44 31.36 -16.87
C ARG A 507 -23.31 32.62 -16.83
N GLN A 508 -24.21 32.75 -15.86
CA GLN A 508 -25.02 33.96 -15.69
C GLN A 508 -24.14 35.16 -15.32
N VAL A 509 -23.22 35.00 -14.36
CA VAL A 509 -22.25 36.03 -13.98
C VAL A 509 -21.36 36.42 -15.16
N ALA A 510 -20.84 35.44 -15.90
CA ALA A 510 -20.07 35.69 -17.11
C ALA A 510 -20.87 36.49 -18.16
N THR A 511 -22.14 36.15 -18.35
CA THR A 511 -23.05 36.86 -19.26
C THR A 511 -23.30 38.30 -18.80
N GLY A 512 -23.52 38.52 -17.50
CA GLY A 512 -23.72 39.86 -16.93
C GLY A 512 -22.51 40.75 -17.14
N ILE A 513 -21.30 40.23 -16.91
CA ILE A 513 -20.05 40.95 -17.13
C ILE A 513 -19.83 41.28 -18.62
N LEU A 514 -20.02 40.32 -19.52
CA LEU A 514 -19.67 40.48 -20.93
C LEU A 514 -20.74 41.18 -21.77
N LEU A 515 -22.02 40.93 -21.49
CA LEU A 515 -23.18 41.33 -22.31
C LEU A 515 -24.17 42.24 -21.58
N GLY A 516 -24.06 42.38 -20.25
CA GLY A 516 -24.92 43.23 -19.41
C GLY A 516 -26.08 42.48 -18.73
N GLU A 517 -26.70 43.17 -17.76
CA GLU A 517 -27.74 42.62 -16.87
C GLU A 517 -28.98 42.08 -17.60
N ASP A 518 -29.43 42.76 -18.67
CA ASP A 518 -30.58 42.33 -19.45
C ASP A 518 -30.30 40.98 -20.14
N ALA A 519 -29.07 40.80 -20.65
CA ALA A 519 -28.66 39.54 -21.28
C ALA A 519 -28.53 38.41 -20.24
N ALA A 520 -27.97 38.70 -19.07
CA ALA A 520 -27.90 37.73 -17.96
C ALA A 520 -29.29 37.29 -17.49
N THR A 521 -30.23 38.25 -17.38
CA THR A 521 -31.62 37.97 -17.02
C THR A 521 -32.29 37.08 -18.07
N LEU A 522 -32.12 37.38 -19.36
CA LEU A 522 -32.64 36.56 -20.45
C LEU A 522 -32.02 35.15 -20.44
N GLU A 523 -30.70 35.05 -20.22
CA GLU A 523 -30.01 33.76 -20.12
C GLU A 523 -30.56 32.92 -18.97
N ALA A 524 -30.73 33.51 -17.78
CA ALA A 524 -31.34 32.84 -16.63
C ALA A 524 -32.73 32.28 -16.95
N ILE A 525 -33.58 33.09 -17.59
CA ILE A 525 -34.92 32.68 -18.03
C ILE A 525 -34.84 31.52 -19.03
N VAL A 526 -33.95 31.61 -20.03
CA VAL A 526 -33.79 30.57 -21.06
C VAL A 526 -33.29 29.26 -20.46
N MET A 527 -32.37 29.32 -19.50
CA MET A 527 -31.83 28.13 -18.82
C MET A 527 -32.90 27.42 -17.99
N GLU A 528 -33.67 28.16 -17.19
CA GLU A 528 -34.81 27.64 -16.41
C GLU A 528 -35.89 27.06 -17.33
N ALA A 529 -36.24 27.79 -18.39
CA ALA A 529 -37.18 27.33 -19.40
C ALA A 529 -36.71 26.02 -20.06
N ARG A 530 -35.42 25.90 -20.42
CA ARG A 530 -34.90 24.65 -21.00
C ARG A 530 -34.98 23.49 -20.02
N GLN A 531 -34.64 23.70 -18.75
CA GLN A 531 -34.65 22.65 -17.74
C GLN A 531 -36.06 22.09 -17.49
N HIS A 532 -37.07 22.97 -17.45
CA HIS A 532 -38.42 22.59 -17.06
C HIS A 532 -39.40 22.41 -18.23
N LEU A 533 -39.17 23.06 -19.36
CA LEU A 533 -40.12 23.10 -20.49
C LEU A 533 -39.67 22.26 -21.69
N ALA A 534 -38.37 21.99 -21.88
CA ALA A 534 -37.90 21.33 -23.11
C ALA A 534 -38.53 19.94 -23.33
N CYS A 535 -38.77 19.18 -22.25
CA CYS A 535 -39.42 17.87 -22.31
C CYS A 535 -40.93 17.93 -22.61
N LEU A 536 -41.56 19.10 -22.43
CA LEU A 536 -42.99 19.32 -22.67
C LEU A 536 -43.29 19.75 -24.12
N ILE A 537 -42.28 20.18 -24.87
CA ILE A 537 -42.44 20.65 -26.25
C ILE A 537 -42.40 19.44 -27.21
N PRO A 538 -43.44 19.19 -28.02
CA PRO A 538 -43.43 18.10 -28.99
C PRO A 538 -42.31 18.27 -30.03
N LYS A 539 -41.68 17.16 -30.45
CA LYS A 539 -40.51 17.16 -31.35
C LYS A 539 -40.73 17.85 -32.70
N ASP A 540 -41.96 17.88 -33.18
CA ASP A 540 -42.40 18.41 -34.48
C ASP A 540 -43.06 19.79 -34.39
N ARG A 541 -43.04 20.42 -33.20
CA ARG A 541 -43.75 21.67 -32.93
C ARG A 541 -42.81 22.69 -32.31
N ARG A 542 -43.06 23.97 -32.60
CA ARG A 542 -42.42 25.11 -31.94
C ARG A 542 -43.47 25.87 -31.16
N ILE A 543 -43.10 26.38 -29.99
CA ILE A 543 -43.96 27.22 -29.17
C ILE A 543 -43.32 28.60 -28.99
N VAL A 544 -44.15 29.63 -28.82
CA VAL A 544 -43.74 30.94 -28.33
C VAL A 544 -44.41 31.14 -26.98
N ILE A 545 -43.66 31.66 -26.02
CA ILE A 545 -44.12 31.92 -24.66
C ILE A 545 -44.04 33.43 -24.42
N PRO A 546 -45.13 34.19 -24.63
CA PRO A 546 -45.22 35.56 -24.15
C PRO A 546 -45.36 35.55 -22.62
N ALA A 547 -44.44 36.24 -21.95
CA ALA A 547 -44.41 36.36 -20.50
C ALA A 547 -44.20 37.82 -20.08
N ASP A 548 -44.92 38.24 -19.05
CA ASP A 548 -44.68 39.48 -18.30
C ASP A 548 -44.79 39.20 -16.79
N ARG A 549 -44.69 40.26 -15.96
CA ARG A 549 -44.75 40.12 -14.50
C ARG A 549 -46.13 39.64 -13.98
N GLY A 550 -47.19 39.80 -14.77
CA GLY A 550 -48.56 39.46 -14.42
C GLY A 550 -49.02 38.08 -14.91
N GLY A 551 -48.29 37.44 -15.84
CA GLY A 551 -48.62 36.08 -16.27
C GLY A 551 -47.77 35.54 -17.42
N ILE A 552 -47.90 34.22 -17.64
CA ILE A 552 -47.23 33.48 -18.71
C ILE A 552 -48.30 32.82 -19.58
N THR A 553 -48.19 32.99 -20.90
CA THR A 553 -49.04 32.34 -21.91
C THR A 553 -48.19 31.50 -22.86
N ALA A 554 -48.77 30.52 -23.53
CA ALA A 554 -48.04 29.68 -24.47
C ALA A 554 -48.91 29.34 -25.69
N ASP A 555 -48.36 29.60 -26.89
CA ASP A 555 -49.01 29.33 -28.17
C ASP A 555 -48.07 28.53 -29.08
N PHE A 556 -48.64 27.74 -29.98
CA PHE A 556 -47.86 27.10 -31.05
C PHE A 556 -47.54 28.11 -32.15
N MET A 557 -46.30 28.08 -32.64
CA MET A 557 -45.95 28.81 -33.85
C MET A 557 -46.68 28.20 -35.06
N PRO A 558 -47.12 29.02 -36.03
CA PRO A 558 -47.56 28.50 -37.31
C PRO A 558 -46.43 27.70 -37.95
N GLY A 559 -46.75 26.49 -38.43
CA GLY A 559 -45.79 25.55 -39.03
C GLY A 559 -45.23 25.98 -40.38
#